data_AF-A0AAC9SQX4-F1
#
_entry.id   AF-A0AAC9SQX4-F1
#
_cell.length_a   1.000
_cell.length_b   1.000
_cell.length_c   1.000
_cell.angle_alpha   90.00
_cell.angle_beta   90.00
_cell.angle_gamma   90.00
#
_symmetry.space_group_name_H-M   'P 1'
#
loop_
_entity.id
_entity.type
_entity.pdbx_description
1 polymer ?
#
loop_
_entity_poly.entity_id
_entity_poly.type
_entity_poly.pdbx_seq_one_letter_code
_entity_poly.pdbx_strand_id
1 'polypeptide(L)'
;MEVSATGDIGYGFSFNASYTYLDLKTMKGDASTQGKIPSGMPANTASGWLDHTFDSGVLKGLGTGFGIRYIGSSFRGDTNATGKNKSMFLMDAAVRYRFEAVSPGLRGLQLAVNLNNLAGRNIVTCQADFCYRPLARTVIGSIRYNW
;
A
#
# COMPACT_ATOMS: atom_id res chain seq x y z
N MET A 1 18.26 -4.80 2.80
CA MET A 1 18.32 -4.62 1.34
C MET A 1 16.99 -4.05 0.88
N GLU A 2 17.02 -3.13 -0.07
CA GLU A 2 15.82 -2.55 -0.65
C GLU A 2 15.97 -2.48 -2.16
N VAL A 3 14.88 -2.73 -2.86
CA VAL A 3 14.77 -2.57 -4.32
C VAL A 3 13.46 -1.86 -4.60
N SER A 4 13.51 -0.86 -5.46
CA SER A 4 12.35 -0.15 -5.97
C SER A 4 12.45 0.04 -7.47
N ALA A 5 11.31 0.04 -8.14
CA ALA A 5 11.20 0.25 -9.57
C ALA A 5 9.95 1.07 -9.86
N THR A 6 10.06 1.99 -10.81
CA THR A 6 8.94 2.75 -11.36
C THR A 6 9.15 2.87 -12.86
N GLY A 7 8.07 2.93 -13.63
CA GLY A 7 8.19 3.06 -15.07
C GLY A 7 6.86 3.28 -15.75
N ASP A 8 6.96 3.82 -16.97
CA ASP A 8 5.89 3.83 -17.95
C ASP A 8 6.20 2.73 -18.97
N ILE A 9 5.23 1.86 -19.23
CA ILE A 9 5.40 0.72 -20.16
C ILE A 9 4.68 0.96 -21.50
N GLY A 10 4.19 2.18 -21.72
CA GLY A 10 3.44 2.59 -22.90
C GLY A 10 1.95 2.26 -22.83
N TYR A 11 1.22 2.74 -23.83
CA TYR A 11 -0.23 2.52 -23.97
C TYR A 11 -1.04 2.96 -22.73
N GLY A 12 -0.60 4.02 -22.05
CA GLY A 12 -1.26 4.55 -20.87
C GLY A 12 -1.02 3.74 -19.60
N PHE A 13 -0.12 2.74 -19.60
CA PHE A 13 0.22 1.98 -18.40
C PHE A 13 1.48 2.50 -17.72
N SER A 14 1.40 2.66 -16.41
CA SER A 14 2.56 2.92 -15.55
C SER A 14 2.52 2.04 -14.31
N PHE A 15 3.67 1.79 -13.71
CA PHE A 15 3.77 0.95 -12.52
C PHE A 15 4.76 1.49 -11.52
N ASN A 16 4.56 1.12 -10.26
CA ASN A 16 5.59 1.19 -9.23
C ASN A 16 5.61 -0.10 -8.40
N ALA A 17 6.80 -0.55 -8.03
CA ALA A 17 7.00 -1.74 -7.22
C ALA A 17 8.15 -1.51 -6.25
N SER A 18 8.04 -2.11 -5.07
CA SER A 18 9.10 -2.10 -4.06
C SER A 18 9.16 -3.39 -3.29
N TYR A 19 10.36 -3.74 -2.84
CA TYR A 19 10.62 -4.85 -1.95
C TYR A 19 11.71 -4.47 -0.97
N THR A 20 11.49 -4.78 0.30
CA THR A 20 12.45 -4.53 1.38
C THR A 20 12.66 -5.82 2.16
N TYR A 21 13.94 -6.18 2.32
CA TYR A 21 14.39 -7.16 3.30
C TYR A 21 15.10 -6.44 4.45
N LEU A 22 14.56 -6.57 5.66
CA LEU A 22 15.05 -5.94 6.89
C LEU A 22 15.56 -7.00 7.88
N ASP A 23 16.86 -7.01 8.15
CA ASP A 23 17.46 -7.79 9.25
C ASP A 23 17.79 -6.85 10.42
N LEU A 24 16.79 -6.60 11.27
CA LEU A 24 16.90 -5.74 12.44
C LEU A 24 17.15 -6.59 13.69
N LYS A 25 18.19 -6.28 14.46
CA LYS A 25 18.50 -6.95 15.74
C LYS A 25 18.94 -5.96 16.80
N THR A 26 18.51 -6.20 18.03
CA THR A 26 18.99 -5.45 19.20
C THR A 26 20.39 -5.93 19.56
N MET A 27 21.41 -5.12 19.28
CA MET A 27 22.81 -5.50 19.56
C MET A 27 23.24 -5.20 21.00
N LYS A 28 22.63 -4.18 21.63
CA LYS A 28 22.87 -3.76 23.02
C LYS A 28 21.54 -3.29 23.64
N GLY A 29 21.32 -3.60 24.91
CA GLY A 29 20.09 -3.32 25.64
C GLY A 29 19.92 -4.29 26.80
N ASP A 30 18.69 -4.45 27.27
CA ASP A 30 18.37 -5.43 28.31
C ASP A 30 18.71 -6.86 27.86
N ALA A 31 19.19 -7.69 28.80
CA ALA A 31 19.59 -9.07 28.53
C ALA A 31 18.46 -9.92 27.91
N SER A 32 17.20 -9.58 28.18
CA SER A 32 16.01 -10.25 27.63
C SER A 32 15.76 -9.95 26.14
N THR A 33 16.32 -8.87 25.60
CA THR A 33 16.09 -8.41 24.21
C THR A 33 17.37 -8.44 23.36
N GLN A 34 18.55 -8.54 23.97
CA GLN A 34 19.80 -8.62 23.23
C GLN A 34 19.84 -9.83 22.28
N GLY A 35 20.19 -9.58 21.02
CA GLY A 35 20.16 -10.55 19.92
C GLY A 35 18.76 -10.86 19.36
N LYS A 36 17.70 -10.24 19.88
CA LYS A 36 16.32 -10.41 19.40
C LYS A 36 15.96 -9.38 18.34
N ILE A 37 14.87 -9.66 17.63
CA ILE A 37 14.29 -8.77 16.62
C ILE A 37 13.22 -7.94 17.32
N PRO A 38 13.26 -6.60 17.26
CA PRO A 38 12.21 -5.76 17.80
C PRO A 38 10.82 -6.13 17.28
N SER A 39 9.82 -6.03 18.15
CA SER A 39 8.43 -6.33 17.81
C SER A 39 7.87 -5.38 16.76
N GLY A 40 6.85 -5.84 16.03
CA GLY A 40 6.24 -5.04 14.96
C GLY A 40 7.09 -4.88 13.70
N MET A 41 8.34 -5.38 13.68
CA MET A 41 9.26 -5.25 12.54
C MET A 41 9.22 -6.49 11.62
N PRO A 42 8.51 -6.46 10.49
CA PRO A 42 8.53 -7.55 9.52
C PRO A 42 9.86 -7.57 8.76
N ALA A 43 10.42 -8.76 8.56
CA ALA A 43 11.65 -8.91 7.79
C ALA A 43 11.45 -8.70 6.28
N ASN A 44 10.24 -8.94 5.78
CA ASN A 44 9.92 -8.83 4.35
C ASN A 44 8.69 -7.94 4.17
N THR A 45 8.82 -6.90 3.35
CA THR A 45 7.69 -6.11 2.87
C THR A 45 7.79 -5.97 1.36
N ALA A 46 6.65 -5.98 0.69
CA ALA A 46 6.58 -5.76 -0.76
C ALA A 46 5.34 -4.93 -1.10
N SER A 47 5.44 -4.10 -2.12
CA SER A 47 4.29 -3.40 -2.67
C SER A 47 4.37 -3.32 -4.18
N GLY A 48 3.22 -3.25 -4.82
CA GLY A 48 3.10 -3.08 -6.25
C GLY A 48 1.85 -2.28 -6.57
N TRP A 49 1.94 -1.44 -7.58
CA TRP A 49 0.83 -0.68 -8.11
C TRP A 49 0.95 -0.64 -9.62
N LEU A 50 -0.16 -0.90 -10.30
CA LEU A 50 -0.32 -0.77 -11.72
C LEU A 50 -1.41 0.26 -11.98
N ASP A 51 -1.11 1.22 -12.83
CA ASP A 51 -2.00 2.29 -13.22
C ASP A 51 -2.20 2.25 -14.73
N HIS A 52 -3.43 2.50 -15.17
CA HIS A 52 -3.78 2.62 -16.57
C HIS A 52 -4.63 3.87 -16.80
N THR A 53 -4.32 4.63 -17.84
CA THR A 53 -5.11 5.76 -18.32
C THR A 53 -5.52 5.53 -19.76
N PHE A 54 -6.81 5.65 -20.04
CA PHE A 54 -7.34 5.60 -21.39
C PHE A 54 -7.18 6.96 -22.06
N ASP A 55 -6.35 7.05 -23.11
CA ASP A 55 -6.08 8.31 -23.81
C ASP A 55 -6.89 8.50 -25.10
N SER A 56 -7.68 7.49 -25.52
CA SER A 56 -8.50 7.54 -26.73
C SER A 56 -9.80 6.75 -26.59
N GLY A 57 -10.69 6.91 -27.58
CA GLY A 57 -11.98 6.24 -27.64
C GLY A 57 -13.00 6.73 -26.61
N VAL A 58 -14.03 5.93 -26.38
CA VAL A 58 -15.16 6.27 -25.50
C VAL A 58 -14.79 6.39 -24.02
N LEU A 59 -13.66 5.80 -23.62
CA LEU A 59 -13.15 5.84 -22.25
C LEU A 59 -12.09 6.92 -22.02
N LYS A 60 -11.83 7.78 -23.01
CA LYS A 60 -10.80 8.82 -22.90
C LYS A 60 -10.96 9.60 -21.58
N GLY A 61 -9.86 9.75 -20.84
CA GLY A 61 -9.82 10.42 -19.55
C GLY A 61 -10.13 9.53 -18.34
N LEU A 62 -10.63 8.30 -18.54
CA LEU A 62 -10.75 7.30 -17.48
C LEU A 62 -9.36 6.78 -17.09
N GLY A 63 -9.12 6.67 -15.79
CA GLY A 63 -7.95 6.02 -15.23
C GLY A 63 -8.34 4.99 -14.18
N THR A 64 -7.66 3.86 -14.18
CA THR A 64 -7.84 2.79 -13.20
C THR A 64 -6.51 2.41 -12.60
N GLY A 65 -6.47 2.17 -11.30
CA GLY A 65 -5.29 1.69 -10.60
C GLY A 65 -5.61 0.48 -9.73
N PHE A 66 -4.66 -0.43 -9.63
CA PHE A 66 -4.73 -1.60 -8.77
C PHE A 66 -3.41 -1.80 -8.03
N GLY A 67 -3.51 -2.07 -6.73
CA GLY A 67 -2.37 -2.17 -5.83
C GLY A 67 -2.41 -3.42 -4.99
N ILE A 68 -1.22 -3.90 -4.64
CA ILE A 68 -1.01 -4.95 -3.66
C ILE A 68 0.03 -4.53 -2.64
N ARG A 69 -0.17 -4.96 -1.39
CA ARG A 69 0.80 -4.78 -0.31
C ARG A 69 0.95 -6.06 0.48
N TYR A 70 2.18 -6.54 0.58
CA TYR A 70 2.57 -7.66 1.42
C TYR A 70 3.36 -7.16 2.62
N ILE A 71 2.94 -7.59 3.81
CA ILE A 71 3.63 -7.34 5.08
C ILE A 71 3.89 -8.71 5.70
N GLY A 72 5.16 -9.06 5.86
CA GLY A 72 5.57 -10.33 6.44
C GLY A 72 5.20 -10.47 7.91
N SER A 73 5.44 -11.66 8.48
CA SER A 73 5.27 -11.87 9.91
C SER A 73 6.26 -11.01 10.72
N SER A 74 5.83 -10.50 11.86
CA SER A 74 6.67 -9.79 12.84
C SER A 74 6.46 -10.35 14.24
N PHE A 75 7.41 -10.19 15.15
CA PHE A 75 7.21 -10.58 16.55
C PHE A 75 6.23 -9.64 17.25
N ARG A 76 5.46 -10.17 18.21
CA ARG A 76 4.48 -9.38 18.97
C ARG A 76 5.10 -8.59 20.11
N GLY A 77 6.09 -9.15 20.79
CA GLY A 77 6.86 -8.54 21.87
C GLY A 77 8.36 -8.63 21.64
N ASP A 78 9.12 -7.71 22.26
CA ASP A 78 10.56 -7.52 21.97
C ASP A 78 11.46 -8.64 22.50
N THR A 79 10.96 -9.45 23.43
CA THR A 79 11.62 -10.67 23.92
C THR A 79 11.49 -11.85 22.96
N ASN A 80 10.65 -11.71 21.92
CA ASN A 80 10.26 -12.75 20.97
C ASN A 80 9.55 -13.97 21.58
N ALA A 81 9.07 -13.87 22.83
CA ALA A 81 8.44 -14.99 23.55
C ALA A 81 6.93 -15.15 23.27
N THR A 82 6.24 -14.09 22.87
CA THR A 82 4.77 -14.05 22.73
C THR A 82 4.27 -14.42 21.32
N GLY A 83 5.16 -14.96 20.49
CA GLY A 83 4.87 -15.38 19.12
C GLY A 83 4.89 -14.24 18.10
N LYS A 84 4.23 -14.46 16.96
CA LYS A 84 4.28 -13.56 15.80
C LYS A 84 2.90 -13.11 15.33
N ASN A 85 2.86 -11.90 14.77
CA ASN A 85 1.80 -11.49 13.86
C ASN A 85 1.87 -12.33 12.59
N LYS A 86 0.71 -12.72 12.06
CA LYS A 86 0.63 -13.41 10.77
C LYS A 86 1.00 -12.42 9.66
N SER A 87 1.62 -12.92 8.60
CA SER A 87 1.79 -12.14 7.38
C SER A 87 0.44 -11.77 6.79
N MET A 88 0.38 -10.65 6.07
CA MET A 88 -0.84 -10.13 5.48
C MET A 88 -0.61 -9.66 4.06
N PHE A 89 -1.65 -9.86 3.25
CA PHE A 89 -1.72 -9.41 1.87
C PHE A 89 -2.96 -8.53 1.71
N LEU A 90 -2.74 -7.29 1.31
CA LEU A 90 -3.77 -6.29 1.07
C LEU A 90 -3.85 -5.99 -0.41
N MET A 91 -5.07 -5.68 -0.85
CA MET A 91 -5.36 -5.22 -2.20
C MET A 91 -6.02 -3.85 -2.10
N ASP A 92 -5.65 -2.95 -2.99
CA ASP A 92 -6.14 -1.59 -3.07
C ASP A 92 -6.53 -1.30 -4.53
N ALA A 93 -7.47 -0.39 -4.75
CA ALA A 93 -7.94 -0.03 -6.09
C ALA A 93 -8.29 1.45 -6.18
N ALA A 94 -8.19 2.01 -7.38
CA ALA A 94 -8.56 3.39 -7.67
C ALA A 94 -9.25 3.49 -9.03
N VAL A 95 -10.23 4.38 -9.12
CA VAL A 95 -10.82 4.83 -10.39
C VAL A 95 -10.82 6.35 -10.39
N ARG A 96 -10.45 6.95 -11.51
CA ARG A 96 -10.48 8.40 -11.70
C ARG A 96 -10.98 8.75 -13.10
N TYR A 97 -11.52 9.94 -13.26
CA TYR A 97 -11.96 10.43 -14.56
C TYR A 97 -11.60 11.91 -14.72
N ARG A 98 -10.89 12.23 -15.81
CA ARG A 98 -10.56 13.59 -16.23
C ARG A 98 -11.60 14.08 -17.24
N PHE A 99 -12.34 15.12 -16.87
CA PHE A 99 -13.48 15.62 -17.65
C PHE A 99 -13.07 16.46 -18.87
N GLU A 100 -11.79 16.78 -19.00
CA GLU A 100 -11.22 17.39 -20.20
C GLU A 100 -11.50 16.60 -21.49
N ALA A 101 -11.74 15.29 -21.35
CA ALA A 101 -12.10 14.42 -22.45
C ALA A 101 -13.55 14.62 -22.95
N VAL A 102 -14.43 15.20 -22.12
CA VAL A 102 -15.85 15.41 -22.41
C VAL A 102 -16.10 16.78 -23.01
N SER A 103 -15.53 17.83 -22.41
CA SER A 103 -15.70 19.20 -22.87
C SER A 103 -14.46 20.04 -22.53
N PRO A 104 -13.99 20.91 -23.44
CA PRO A 104 -12.94 21.88 -23.14
C PRO A 104 -13.26 22.78 -21.94
N GLY A 105 -14.54 23.04 -21.68
CA GLY A 105 -14.99 23.84 -20.53
C GLY A 105 -14.86 23.14 -19.17
N LEU A 106 -14.55 21.84 -19.15
CA LEU A 106 -14.28 21.05 -17.93
C LEU A 106 -12.80 20.67 -17.80
N ARG A 107 -11.92 21.32 -18.58
CA ARG A 107 -10.48 21.14 -18.44
C ARG A 107 -10.05 21.43 -17.00
N GLY A 108 -9.19 20.57 -16.45
CA GLY A 108 -8.73 20.67 -15.06
C GLY A 108 -9.64 19.99 -14.03
N LEU A 109 -10.89 19.63 -14.36
CA LEU A 109 -11.78 18.89 -13.46
C LEU A 109 -11.49 17.38 -13.48
N GLN A 110 -11.27 16.81 -12.29
CA GLN A 110 -11.08 15.38 -12.07
C GLN A 110 -11.91 14.88 -10.88
N LEU A 111 -12.55 13.73 -11.04
CA LEU A 111 -13.14 12.96 -9.95
C LEU A 111 -12.32 11.70 -9.72
N ALA A 112 -12.18 11.27 -8.47
CA ALA A 112 -11.53 10.01 -8.12
C ALA A 112 -12.21 9.31 -6.95
N VAL A 113 -12.15 7.98 -6.95
CA VAL A 113 -12.55 7.11 -5.85
C VAL A 113 -11.43 6.12 -5.61
N ASN A 114 -10.94 6.08 -4.36
CA ASN A 114 -9.92 5.15 -3.91
C ASN A 114 -10.53 4.18 -2.89
N LEU A 115 -10.17 2.92 -3.01
CA LEU A 115 -10.63 1.84 -2.15
C LEU A 115 -9.43 1.09 -1.58
N ASN A 116 -9.18 1.28 -0.29
CA ASN A 116 -8.11 0.61 0.44
C ASN A 116 -8.64 -0.64 1.14
N ASN A 117 -7.83 -1.71 1.18
CA ASN A 117 -8.23 -3.01 1.72
C ASN A 117 -9.52 -3.53 1.05
N LEU A 118 -9.47 -3.66 -0.27
CA LEU A 118 -10.55 -4.13 -1.15
C LEU A 118 -11.14 -5.46 -0.67
N ALA A 119 -10.29 -6.40 -0.24
CA ALA A 119 -10.72 -7.71 0.26
C ALA A 119 -11.43 -7.65 1.64
N GLY A 120 -11.48 -6.49 2.29
CA GLY A 120 -12.17 -6.33 3.58
C GLY A 120 -11.55 -7.16 4.70
N ARG A 121 -10.23 -7.36 4.68
CA ARG A 121 -9.56 -8.18 5.69
C ARG A 121 -9.63 -7.50 7.04
N ASN A 122 -10.08 -8.23 8.05
CA ASN A 122 -9.98 -7.82 9.45
C ASN A 122 -8.60 -8.23 9.97
N ILE A 123 -7.78 -7.24 10.29
CA ILE A 123 -6.39 -7.44 10.71
C ILE A 123 -6.27 -7.03 12.17
N VAL A 124 -5.51 -7.83 12.91
CA VAL A 124 -5.03 -7.48 14.24
C VAL A 124 -3.52 -7.61 14.20
N THR A 125 -2.83 -6.54 14.56
CA THR A 125 -1.37 -6.50 14.64
C THR A 125 -1.00 -6.13 16.07
N CYS A 126 0.01 -6.80 16.62
CA CYS A 126 0.52 -6.52 17.95
C CYS A 126 1.97 -6.05 17.90
N GLN A 127 2.32 -5.09 18.76
CA GLN A 127 3.66 -4.56 18.93
C GLN A 127 3.86 -4.24 20.41
N ALA A 128 5.04 -4.54 20.95
CA ALA A 128 5.34 -4.48 22.39
C ALA A 128 4.25 -5.17 23.25
N ASP A 129 3.73 -6.29 22.76
CA ASP A 129 2.65 -7.08 23.38
C ASP A 129 1.28 -6.38 23.47
N PHE A 130 1.14 -5.17 22.90
CA PHE A 130 -0.13 -4.48 22.73
C PHE A 130 -0.70 -4.68 21.33
N CYS A 131 -1.98 -5.03 21.23
CA CYS A 131 -2.65 -5.32 19.97
C CYS A 131 -3.60 -4.20 19.55
N TYR A 132 -3.56 -3.84 18.28
CA TYR A 132 -4.43 -2.84 17.68
C TYR A 132 -4.96 -3.32 16.33
N ARG A 133 -6.06 -2.71 15.90
CA ARG A 133 -6.66 -2.95 14.58
C ARG A 133 -6.28 -1.80 13.67
N PRO A 134 -5.49 -2.04 12.60
CA PRO A 134 -5.32 -1.03 11.56
C PRO A 134 -6.66 -0.75 10.85
N LEU A 135 -6.69 0.31 10.04
CA LEU A 135 -7.87 0.72 9.29
C LEU A 135 -8.49 -0.47 8.53
N ALA A 136 -9.81 -0.60 8.67
CA ALA A 136 -10.61 -1.54 7.90
C ALA A 136 -10.68 -1.11 6.42
N ARG A 137 -11.60 -1.68 5.64
CA ARG A 137 -11.87 -1.20 4.29
C ARG A 137 -12.27 0.28 4.33
N THR A 138 -11.61 1.12 3.54
CA THR A 138 -11.89 2.56 3.46
C THR A 138 -12.13 2.96 2.01
N VAL A 139 -13.21 3.69 1.76
CA VAL A 139 -13.55 4.30 0.47
C VAL A 139 -13.37 5.81 0.60
N ILE A 140 -12.61 6.43 -0.30
CA ILE A 140 -12.34 7.86 -0.31
C ILE A 140 -12.67 8.42 -1.68
N GLY A 141 -13.66 9.31 -1.75
CA GLY A 141 -13.96 10.11 -2.94
C GLY A 141 -13.23 11.46 -2.89
N SER A 142 -12.77 11.95 -4.04
CA SER A 142 -12.19 13.28 -4.16
C SER A 142 -12.59 13.97 -5.46
N ILE A 143 -12.65 15.30 -5.38
CA ILE A 143 -12.89 16.21 -6.50
C ILE A 143 -11.70 17.15 -6.56
N ARG A 144 -11.13 17.34 -7.75
CA ARG A 144 -10.02 18.24 -7.98
C ARG A 144 -10.32 19.13 -9.17
N TYR A 145 -9.96 20.41 -9.06
CA TYR A 145 -9.98 21.36 -10.16
C TYR A 145 -8.64 22.09 -10.21
N ASN A 146 -7.99 22.10 -11.37
CA ASN A 146 -6.75 22.84 -11.61
C ASN A 146 -7.06 23.99 -12.60
N TRP A 147 -6.81 25.24 -12.21
CA TRP A 147 -7.03 26.45 -13.01
C TRP A 147 -5.83 26.81 -13.89
#